data_AF-A0A9D0GA11-F1
#
_entry.id   AF-A0A9D0GA11-F1
#
_cell.length_a   1.000
_cell.length_b   1.000
_cell.length_c   1.000
_cell.angle_alpha   90.00
_cell.angle_beta   90.00
_cell.angle_gamma   90.00
#
_symmetry.space_group_name_H-M   'P 1'
#
loop_
_entity.id
_entity.type
_entity.pdbx_description
1 polymer ?
#
loop_
_entity_poly.entity_id
_entity_poly.type
_entity_poly.pdbx_seq_one_letter_code
_entity_poly.pdbx_strand_id
1 'polypeptide(L)'
;METHRPSIVSTLRGFIVTNHVEITRFLKFAVVGTIGAVVDFGILYLLHVIVGWPLALSNTISFTCAVLSNFTWNRLWTYPDSRSKPIAAQLLQFFVVNVAGWAINTGILLTLNPPLTAVAGTIPQIASPELAHKLGYNAAKVFATGVVMFWNFFVNRFWTYNDV
;
A
#
# COMPACT_ATOMS: atom_id res chain seq x y z
N MET A 1 -39.96 -28.66 5.94
CA MET A 1 -38.60 -28.17 5.65
C MET A 1 -38.26 -27.14 6.73
N GLU A 2 -37.60 -27.57 7.80
CA GLU A 2 -37.22 -26.66 8.89
C GLU A 2 -36.04 -25.79 8.47
N THR A 3 -36.26 -24.48 8.37
CA THR A 3 -35.20 -23.49 8.20
C THR A 3 -34.44 -23.40 9.51
N HIS A 4 -33.31 -24.09 9.61
CA HIS A 4 -32.44 -24.04 10.79
C HIS A 4 -31.82 -22.63 10.88
N ARG A 5 -32.44 -21.73 11.66
CA ARG A 5 -31.89 -20.39 11.91
C ARG A 5 -30.58 -20.54 12.68
N PRO A 6 -29.45 -19.97 12.20
CA PRO A 6 -28.21 -19.99 12.95
C PRO A 6 -28.43 -19.33 14.31
N SER A 7 -27.94 -19.98 15.37
CA SER A 7 -28.02 -19.43 16.73
C SER A 7 -27.16 -18.17 16.82
N ILE A 8 -27.51 -17.23 17.70
CA ILE A 8 -26.77 -15.98 17.93
C ILE A 8 -25.27 -16.25 18.17
N VAL A 9 -24.95 -17.35 18.87
CA VAL A 9 -23.57 -17.79 19.13
C VAL A 9 -22.84 -18.16 17.82
N SER A 10 -23.51 -18.83 16.87
CA SER A 10 -22.91 -19.18 15.58
C SER A 10 -22.67 -17.95 14.70
N THR A 11 -23.58 -16.97 14.71
CA THR A 11 -23.42 -15.70 13.99
C THR A 11 -22.28 -14.87 14.59
N LEU A 12 -22.19 -14.76 15.92
CA LEU A 12 -21.12 -14.05 16.61
C LEU A 12 -19.75 -14.70 16.37
N ARG A 13 -19.68 -16.04 16.43
CA ARG A 13 -18.45 -16.78 16.13
C ARG A 13 -18.00 -16.57 14.68
N GLY A 14 -18.94 -16.57 13.73
CA GLY A 14 -18.65 -16.27 12.33
C GLY A 14 -18.04 -14.88 12.16
N PHE A 15 -18.67 -13.86 12.75
CA PHE A 15 -18.19 -12.47 12.70
C PHE A 15 -16.77 -12.30 13.27
N ILE A 16 -16.49 -12.90 14.42
CA ILE A 16 -15.17 -12.82 15.07
C ILE A 16 -14.10 -13.48 14.19
N VAL A 17 -14.34 -14.68 13.67
CA VAL A 17 -13.37 -15.42 12.84
C VAL A 17 -13.07 -14.67 11.55
N THR A 18 -14.08 -14.15 10.85
CA THR A 18 -13.88 -13.38 9.63
C THR A 18 -13.02 -12.13 9.87
N ASN A 19 -13.26 -11.41 10.97
CA ASN A 19 -12.46 -10.24 11.33
C ASN A 19 -10.98 -10.59 11.60
N HIS A 20 -10.70 -11.72 12.27
CA HIS A 20 -9.32 -12.15 12.52
C HIS A 20 -8.57 -12.52 11.23
N VAL A 21 -9.24 -13.15 10.28
CA VAL A 21 -8.64 -13.52 8.98
C VAL A 21 -8.28 -12.26 8.19
N GLU A 22 -9.18 -11.28 8.11
CA GLU A 22 -8.93 -10.05 7.37
C GLU A 22 -7.85 -9.16 8.02
N ILE A 23 -7.80 -9.10 9.36
CA ILE A 23 -6.70 -8.44 10.08
C ILE A 23 -5.36 -9.12 9.76
N THR A 24 -5.32 -10.45 9.73
CA THR A 24 -4.11 -11.20 9.39
C THR A 24 -3.66 -10.92 7.96
N ARG A 25 -4.61 -10.89 7.01
CA ARG A 25 -4.34 -10.53 5.60
C ARG A 25 -3.82 -9.09 5.49
N PHE A 26 -4.39 -8.15 6.24
CA PHE A 26 -3.94 -6.76 6.28
C PHE A 26 -2.50 -6.64 6.81
N LEU A 27 -2.18 -7.31 7.92
CA LEU A 27 -0.83 -7.29 8.49
C LEU A 27 0.20 -7.91 7.53
N LYS A 28 -0.12 -9.05 6.91
CA LYS A 28 0.73 -9.64 5.86
C LYS A 28 0.91 -8.70 4.68
N PHE A 29 -0.17 -8.06 4.22
CA PHE A 29 -0.11 -7.09 3.13
C PHE A 29 0.82 -5.91 3.47
N ALA A 30 0.75 -5.38 4.69
CA ALA A 30 1.62 -4.30 5.17
C ALA A 30 3.10 -4.75 5.24
N VAL A 31 3.37 -5.97 5.72
CA VAL A 31 4.72 -6.56 5.73
C VAL A 31 5.25 -6.70 4.30
N VAL A 32 4.45 -7.24 3.39
CA VAL A 32 4.83 -7.37 1.98
C VAL A 32 5.13 -6.00 1.37
N GLY A 33 4.26 -5.01 1.59
CA GLY A 33 4.50 -3.63 1.12
C GLY A 33 5.81 -3.04 1.64
N THR A 34 6.15 -3.32 2.89
CA THR A 34 7.43 -2.91 3.50
C THR A 34 8.62 -3.59 2.83
N ILE A 35 8.53 -4.89 2.55
CA ILE A 35 9.55 -5.64 1.79
C ILE A 35 9.73 -5.01 0.40
N GLY A 36 8.64 -4.70 -0.29
CA GLY A 36 8.69 -4.02 -1.59
C GLY A 36 9.41 -2.67 -1.52
N ALA A 37 9.15 -1.86 -0.50
CA ALA A 37 9.84 -0.59 -0.31
C ALA A 37 11.36 -0.79 -0.10
N VAL A 38 11.76 -1.78 0.71
CA VAL A 38 13.18 -2.12 0.90
C VAL A 38 13.82 -2.57 -0.41
N VAL A 39 13.13 -3.39 -1.20
CA VAL A 39 13.59 -3.81 -2.54
C VAL A 39 13.75 -2.62 -3.47
N ASP A 40 12.79 -1.70 -3.50
CA ASP A 40 12.85 -0.50 -4.34
C ASP A 40 14.04 0.38 -3.98
N PHE A 41 14.14 0.80 -2.71
CA PHE A 41 15.25 1.64 -2.25
C PHE A 41 16.61 0.95 -2.42
N GLY A 42 16.69 -0.37 -2.14
CA GLY A 42 17.92 -1.14 -2.28
C GLY A 42 18.40 -1.22 -3.73
N ILE A 43 17.51 -1.54 -4.67
CA ILE A 43 17.85 -1.63 -6.10
C ILE A 43 18.16 -0.25 -6.67
N LEU A 44 17.37 0.78 -6.31
CA LEU A 44 17.63 2.15 -6.76
C LEU A 44 19.00 2.62 -6.30
N TYR A 45 19.33 2.43 -5.02
CA TYR A 45 20.63 2.80 -4.47
C TYR A 45 21.77 2.04 -5.17
N LEU A 46 21.61 0.73 -5.35
CA LEU A 46 22.60 -0.08 -6.06
C LEU A 46 22.83 0.43 -7.49
N LEU A 47 21.78 0.58 -8.29
CA LEU A 47 21.92 0.95 -9.71
C LEU A 47 22.34 2.41 -9.90
N HIS A 48 21.75 3.35 -9.15
CA HIS A 48 22.02 4.76 -9.35
C HIS A 48 23.29 5.22 -8.63
N VAL A 49 23.47 4.85 -7.37
CA VAL A 49 24.57 5.36 -6.53
C VAL A 49 25.83 4.52 -6.67
N ILE A 50 25.72 3.19 -6.67
CA ILE A 50 26.90 2.31 -6.75
C ILE A 50 27.34 2.10 -8.21
N VAL A 51 26.41 1.74 -9.10
CA VAL A 51 26.73 1.46 -10.52
C VAL A 51 26.81 2.73 -11.37
N GLY A 52 26.14 3.82 -10.97
CA GLY A 52 26.16 5.09 -11.68
C GLY A 52 25.21 5.16 -12.89
N TRP A 53 24.18 4.31 -12.95
CA TRP A 53 23.20 4.33 -14.05
C TRP A 53 22.28 5.55 -13.99
N PRO A 54 21.71 5.96 -15.15
CA PRO A 54 20.78 7.08 -15.21
C PRO A 54 19.60 6.90 -14.24
N LEU A 55 19.30 7.95 -13.45
CA LEU A 55 18.30 7.92 -12.38
C LEU A 55 16.94 7.38 -12.85
N ALA A 56 16.44 7.86 -13.99
CA ALA A 56 15.15 7.44 -14.52
C ALA A 56 15.10 5.94 -14.85
N LEU A 57 16.20 5.40 -15.40
CA LEU A 57 16.30 3.98 -15.72
C LEU A 57 16.39 3.14 -14.44
N SER A 58 17.27 3.54 -13.51
CA SER A 58 17.42 2.88 -12.21
C SER A 58 16.12 2.82 -11.43
N ASN A 59 15.38 3.94 -11.39
CA ASN A 59 14.08 4.04 -10.70
C ASN A 59 12.99 3.20 -11.38
N THR A 60 13.00 3.10 -12.71
CA THR A 60 12.04 2.25 -13.43
C THR A 60 12.28 0.78 -13.13
N ILE A 61 13.54 0.35 -13.10
CA ILE A 61 13.91 -1.03 -12.79
C ILE A 61 13.58 -1.36 -11.33
N SER A 62 13.97 -0.50 -10.38
CA SER A 62 13.72 -0.71 -8.96
C SER A 62 12.21 -0.81 -8.66
N PHE A 63 11.42 0.10 -9.22
CA PHE A 63 9.98 0.11 -9.06
C PHE A 63 9.34 -1.17 -9.62
N THR A 64 9.79 -1.60 -10.81
CA THR A 64 9.30 -2.84 -11.43
C THR A 64 9.61 -4.06 -10.56
N CYS A 65 10.83 -4.17 -10.06
CA CYS A 65 11.24 -5.25 -9.15
C CYS A 65 10.42 -5.24 -7.85
N ALA A 66 10.15 -4.07 -7.28
CA ALA A 66 9.34 -3.92 -6.07
C ALA A 66 7.88 -4.34 -6.30
N VAL A 67 7.26 -3.94 -7.41
CA VAL A 67 5.90 -4.35 -7.78
C VAL A 67 5.82 -5.87 -7.97
N LEU A 68 6.78 -6.47 -8.68
CA LEU A 68 6.81 -7.92 -8.90
C LEU A 68 7.04 -8.69 -7.59
N SER A 69 7.93 -8.21 -6.72
CA SER A 69 8.15 -8.77 -5.38
C SER A 69 6.86 -8.72 -4.57
N ASN A 70 6.21 -7.56 -4.51
CA ASN A 70 4.96 -7.37 -3.77
C ASN A 70 3.83 -8.26 -4.30
N PHE A 71 3.68 -8.35 -5.61
CA PHE A 71 2.68 -9.23 -6.23
C PHE A 71 2.94 -10.70 -5.89
N THR A 72 4.19 -11.13 -6.00
CA THR A 72 4.60 -12.52 -5.72
C THR A 72 4.29 -12.91 -4.29
N TRP A 73 4.71 -12.09 -3.32
CA TRP A 73 4.44 -12.37 -1.91
C TRP A 73 2.96 -12.27 -1.55
N ASN A 74 2.22 -11.33 -2.15
CA ASN A 74 0.77 -11.27 -1.92
C ASN A 74 0.05 -12.50 -2.47
N ARG A 75 0.40 -12.98 -3.66
CA ARG A 75 -0.23 -14.18 -4.25
C ARG A 75 0.18 -15.47 -3.54
N LEU A 76 1.42 -15.58 -3.05
CA LEU A 76 1.92 -16.81 -2.43
C LEU A 76 1.67 -16.90 -0.92
N TRP A 77 1.60 -15.77 -0.21
CA TRP A 77 1.56 -15.76 1.27
C TRP A 77 0.39 -15.01 1.88
N THR A 78 0.01 -13.84 1.33
CA THR A 78 -1.15 -13.08 1.81
C THR A 78 -2.46 -13.75 1.39
N TYR A 79 -2.55 -14.16 0.12
CA TYR A 79 -3.73 -14.72 -0.53
C TYR A 79 -3.42 -16.06 -1.23
N PRO A 80 -2.92 -17.07 -0.51
CA PRO A 80 -2.52 -18.35 -1.11
C PRO A 80 -3.67 -19.08 -1.82
N ASP A 81 -4.93 -18.83 -1.44
CA ASP A 81 -6.09 -19.51 -2.05
C ASP A 81 -6.59 -18.79 -3.32
N SER A 82 -6.10 -17.58 -3.62
CA SER A 82 -6.46 -16.79 -4.82
C SER A 82 -5.80 -17.28 -6.11
N ARG A 83 -5.27 -18.51 -6.13
CA ARG A 83 -4.47 -19.03 -7.25
C ARG A 83 -5.34 -19.63 -8.37
N SER A 84 -6.66 -19.62 -8.22
CA SER A 84 -7.60 -20.10 -9.23
C SER A 84 -7.61 -19.24 -10.49
N LYS A 85 -7.30 -17.95 -10.37
CA LYS A 85 -7.24 -17.01 -11.49
C LYS A 85 -5.88 -17.02 -12.21
N PRO A 86 -5.86 -16.71 -13.54
CA PRO A 86 -4.64 -16.52 -14.29
C PRO A 86 -3.70 -15.49 -13.68
N ILE A 87 -2.40 -15.80 -13.63
CA ILE A 87 -1.38 -14.93 -13.02
C ILE A 87 -1.31 -13.56 -13.70
N ALA A 88 -1.38 -13.52 -15.03
CA ALA A 88 -1.29 -12.28 -15.80
C ALA A 88 -2.46 -11.33 -15.52
N ALA A 89 -3.68 -11.89 -15.37
CA ALA A 89 -4.87 -11.10 -15.05
C ALA A 89 -4.76 -10.45 -13.67
N GLN A 90 -4.34 -11.21 -12.65
CA GLN A 90 -4.14 -10.66 -11.31
C GLN A 90 -2.97 -9.68 -11.25
N LEU A 91 -1.88 -9.92 -11.99
CA LEU A 91 -0.76 -8.99 -12.05
C LEU A 91 -1.20 -7.65 -12.66
N LEU A 92 -1.97 -7.69 -13.75
CA LEU A 92 -2.52 -6.48 -14.37
C LEU A 92 -3.46 -5.73 -13.42
N GLN A 93 -4.37 -6.44 -12.75
CA GLN A 93 -5.26 -5.85 -11.73
C GLN A 93 -4.44 -5.20 -10.61
N PHE A 94 -3.47 -5.92 -10.05
CA PHE A 94 -2.59 -5.42 -9.00
C PHE A 94 -1.83 -4.17 -9.47
N PHE A 95 -1.28 -4.18 -10.68
CA PHE A 95 -0.58 -3.04 -11.26
C PHE A 95 -1.50 -1.82 -11.40
N VAL A 96 -2.71 -2.00 -11.94
CA VAL A 96 -3.72 -0.94 -12.07
C VAL A 96 -4.09 -0.34 -10.70
N VAL A 97 -4.27 -1.18 -9.67
CA VAL A 97 -4.53 -0.72 -8.31
C VAL A 97 -3.39 0.13 -7.77
N ASN A 98 -2.14 -0.28 -7.99
CA ASN A 98 -0.96 0.48 -7.53
C ASN A 98 -0.80 1.82 -8.27
N VAL A 99 -1.06 1.86 -9.59
CA VAL A 99 -1.05 3.12 -10.36
C VAL A 99 -2.15 4.07 -9.89
N ALA A 100 -3.36 3.57 -9.65
CA ALA A 100 -4.44 4.36 -9.06
C ALA A 100 -4.07 4.85 -7.66
N GLY A 101 -3.47 3.99 -6.83
CA GLY A 101 -2.96 4.34 -5.51
C GLY A 101 -1.89 5.44 -5.57
N TRP A 102 -0.98 5.40 -6.54
CA TRP A 102 -0.02 6.47 -6.79
C TRP A 102 -0.71 7.79 -7.14
N ALA A 103 -1.72 7.77 -8.02
CA ALA A 103 -2.49 8.96 -8.37
C ALA A 103 -3.23 9.56 -7.16
N ILE A 104 -3.84 8.72 -6.32
CA ILE A 104 -4.46 9.13 -5.05
C ILE A 104 -3.42 9.74 -4.12
N ASN A 105 -2.24 9.11 -3.98
CA ASN A 105 -1.15 9.63 -3.15
C ASN A 105 -0.75 11.04 -3.59
N THR A 106 -0.52 11.22 -4.89
CA THR A 106 -0.12 12.48 -5.50
C THR A 106 -1.21 13.54 -5.33
N GLY A 107 -2.48 13.21 -5.56
CA GLY A 107 -3.60 14.12 -5.34
C GLY A 107 -3.66 14.62 -3.89
N ILE A 108 -3.59 13.71 -2.93
CA ILE A 108 -3.58 14.05 -1.50
C ILE A 108 -2.39 14.96 -1.18
N LEU A 109 -1.18 14.62 -1.64
CA LEU A 109 0.02 15.43 -1.43
C LEU A 109 -0.14 16.85 -1.96
N LEU A 110 -0.61 17.01 -3.20
CA LEU A 110 -0.81 18.33 -3.81
C LEU A 110 -1.83 19.17 -3.04
N THR A 111 -2.87 18.55 -2.49
CA THR A 111 -3.91 19.25 -1.73
C THR A 111 -3.55 19.55 -0.28
N LEU A 112 -2.84 18.64 0.41
CA LEU A 112 -2.58 18.76 1.86
C LEU A 112 -1.23 19.41 2.17
N ASN A 113 -0.25 19.36 1.27
CA ASN A 113 1.05 19.95 1.52
C ASN A 113 0.97 21.47 1.82
N PRO A 114 0.24 22.30 1.04
CA PRO A 114 0.13 23.73 1.33
C PRO A 114 -0.49 24.06 2.70
N PRO A 115 -1.69 23.56 3.07
CA PRO A 115 -2.29 23.90 4.37
C PRO A 115 -1.49 23.34 5.55
N LEU A 116 -0.90 22.15 5.45
CA LEU A 116 -0.08 21.60 6.53
C LEU A 116 1.24 22.35 6.70
N THR A 117 1.84 22.84 5.61
CA THR A 117 3.00 23.74 5.66
C THR A 117 2.64 25.06 6.35
N ALA A 118 1.47 25.63 6.02
CA ALA A 118 0.99 26.86 6.65
C ALA A 118 0.78 26.67 8.16
N VAL A 119 0.15 25.57 8.58
CA VAL A 119 -0.03 25.24 10.01
C VAL A 119 1.33 25.08 10.70
N ALA A 120 2.27 24.35 10.11
CA ALA A 120 3.61 24.20 10.68
C ALA A 120 4.33 25.54 10.85
N GLY A 121 4.17 26.48 9.91
CA GLY A 121 4.74 27.82 10.01
C GLY A 121 4.16 28.69 11.14
N THR A 122 3.04 28.31 11.74
CA THR A 122 2.46 29.04 12.90
C THR A 122 3.11 28.68 14.24
N ILE A 123 3.88 27.58 14.29
CA ILE A 123 4.50 27.08 15.51
C ILE A 123 5.75 27.94 15.82
N PRO A 124 5.80 28.66 16.96
CA PRO A 124 6.90 29.59 17.26
C PRO A 124 8.31 28.96 17.28
N GLN A 125 8.39 27.66 17.56
CA GLN A 125 9.63 26.89 17.58
C GLN A 125 10.13 26.51 16.17
N ILE A 126 9.30 26.65 15.14
CA ILE A 126 9.65 26.39 13.74
C ILE A 126 10.05 27.73 13.11
N ALA A 127 11.34 28.06 13.24
CA ALA A 127 11.85 29.37 12.85
C ALA A 127 12.12 29.53 11.35
N SER A 128 12.25 28.43 10.59
CA SER A 128 12.62 28.48 9.17
C SER A 128 11.49 28.01 8.25
N PRO A 129 11.21 28.76 7.16
CA PRO A 129 10.25 28.34 6.12
C PRO A 129 10.56 26.95 5.55
N GLU A 130 11.84 26.59 5.45
CA GLU A 130 12.28 25.28 4.97
C GLU A 130 11.86 24.16 5.92
N LEU A 131 11.95 24.38 7.24
CA LEU A 131 11.52 23.39 8.23
C LEU A 131 10.00 23.25 8.23
N ALA A 132 9.26 24.35 8.12
CA ALA A 132 7.80 24.32 8.00
C ALA A 132 7.35 23.51 6.78
N HIS A 133 7.98 23.74 5.61
CA HIS A 133 7.69 22.99 4.39
C HIS A 133 8.01 21.50 4.53
N LYS A 134 9.18 21.14 5.07
CA LYS A 134 9.55 19.74 5.30
C LYS A 134 8.55 19.03 6.21
N LEU A 135 8.13 19.67 7.29
CA LEU A 135 7.16 19.10 8.23
C LEU A 135 5.77 18.95 7.60
N GLY A 136 5.29 19.98 6.92
CA GLY A 136 4.00 19.95 6.20
C GLY A 136 3.98 18.87 5.11
N TYR A 137 5.03 18.81 4.29
CA TYR A 137 5.21 17.80 3.26
C TYR A 137 5.26 16.37 3.83
N ASN A 138 6.06 16.14 4.87
CA ASN A 138 6.17 14.81 5.49
C ASN A 138 4.86 14.38 6.15
N ALA A 139 4.14 15.30 6.81
CA ALA A 139 2.82 15.03 7.37
C ALA A 139 1.81 14.66 6.28
N ALA A 140 1.77 15.42 5.18
CA ALA A 140 0.94 15.09 4.01
C ALA A 140 1.31 13.72 3.44
N LYS A 141 2.62 13.41 3.34
CA LYS A 141 3.11 12.14 2.80
C LYS A 141 2.76 10.94 3.66
N VAL A 142 2.88 11.05 4.98
CA VAL A 142 2.49 9.99 5.92
C VAL A 142 0.99 9.73 5.82
N PHE A 143 0.17 10.80 5.82
CA PHE A 143 -1.27 10.68 5.68
C PHE A 143 -1.66 10.04 4.34
N ALA A 144 -1.12 10.54 3.22
CA ALA A 144 -1.36 9.99 1.89
C ALA A 144 -0.96 8.52 1.77
N THR A 145 0.18 8.14 2.36
CA THR A 145 0.65 6.75 2.38
C THR A 145 -0.30 5.86 3.18
N GLY A 146 -0.78 6.33 4.33
CA GLY A 146 -1.78 5.63 5.14
C GLY A 146 -3.07 5.37 4.35
N VAL A 147 -3.64 6.41 3.73
CA VAL A 147 -4.84 6.28 2.89
C VAL A 147 -4.63 5.30 1.74
N VAL A 148 -3.51 5.40 1.04
CA VAL A 148 -3.19 4.53 -0.11
C VAL A 148 -2.93 3.10 0.32
N MET A 149 -2.39 2.86 1.52
CA MET A 149 -2.24 1.52 2.07
C MET A 149 -3.61 0.84 2.25
N PHE A 150 -4.61 1.54 2.80
CA PHE A 150 -5.96 1.01 2.92
C PHE A 150 -6.63 0.82 1.55
N TRP A 151 -6.49 1.79 0.64
CA TRP A 151 -6.96 1.65 -0.75
C TRP A 151 -6.38 0.40 -1.41
N ASN A 152 -5.06 0.25 -1.39
CA ASN A 152 -4.36 -0.87 -2.00
C ASN A 152 -4.79 -2.19 -1.36
N PHE A 153 -4.94 -2.25 -0.04
CA PHE A 153 -5.39 -3.46 0.64
C PHE A 153 -6.82 -3.85 0.23
N PHE A 154 -7.79 -2.95 0.41
CA PHE A 154 -9.21 -3.29 0.20
C PHE A 154 -9.53 -3.54 -1.27
N VAL A 155 -9.00 -2.73 -2.18
CA VAL A 155 -9.26 -2.94 -3.61
C VAL A 155 -8.63 -4.24 -4.09
N ASN A 156 -7.39 -4.55 -3.69
CA ASN A 156 -6.82 -5.86 -4.03
C ASN A 156 -7.58 -7.01 -3.37
N ARG A 157 -8.04 -6.86 -2.13
CA ARG A 157 -8.83 -7.87 -1.43
C ARG A 157 -10.14 -8.19 -2.15
N PHE A 158 -10.88 -7.17 -2.60
CA PHE A 158 -12.23 -7.33 -3.16
C PHE A 158 -12.27 -7.43 -4.69
N TRP A 159 -11.19 -7.08 -5.39
CA TRP A 159 -11.12 -7.14 -6.85
C TRP A 159 -10.07 -8.14 -7.34
N THR A 160 -8.79 -7.90 -7.04
CA THR A 160 -7.67 -8.73 -7.51
C THR A 160 -7.79 -10.17 -7.00
N TYR A 161 -7.93 -10.30 -5.68
CA TYR A 161 -8.01 -11.56 -4.94
C TYR A 161 -9.44 -11.82 -4.46
N ASN A 162 -10.44 -11.58 -5.31
CA ASN A 162 -11.84 -11.79 -4.91
C ASN A 162 -12.28 -13.27 -4.88
N ASP A 163 -11.37 -14.19 -5.21
CA ASP A 163 -11.54 -15.64 -5.19
C ASP A 163 -11.07 -16.28 -3.86
N VAL A 164 -10.90 -15.48 -2.80
CA VAL A 164 -10.48 -15.87 -1.43
C VAL A 164 -11.42 -15.45 -0.32
#